data_AF-Q5GLX1-F1
#
_entry.id   AF-Q5GLX1-F1
#
_cell.length_a   1.000
_cell.length_b   1.000
_cell.length_c   1.000
_cell.angle_alpha   90.00
_cell.angle_beta   90.00
_cell.angle_gamma   90.00
#
_symmetry.space_group_name_H-M   'P 1'
#
loop_
_entity.id
_entity.type
_entity.pdbx_description
1 polymer ?
#
loop_
_entity_poly.entity_id
_entity_poly.type
_entity_poly.pdbx_seq_one_letter_code
_entity_poly.pdbx_strand_id
1 'polypeptide(L)' 'RRLARRGGVKRLSGLVYDETRNVLKVFLEGVVRDAVTYTEHARRKTVTAL' A
#
# COMPACT_ATOMS: atom_id res chain seq x y z
N ARG A 1 6.45 8.67 -9.33
CA ARG A 1 7.49 8.53 -10.39
C ARG A 1 8.73 7.73 -9.97
N ARG A 2 9.05 7.56 -8.67
CA ARG A 2 10.26 6.82 -8.24
C ARG A 2 10.19 5.28 -8.35
N LEU A 3 9.04 4.65 -8.13
CA LEU A 3 8.94 3.17 -8.11
C LEU A 3 9.32 2.52 -9.46
N ALA A 4 8.62 2.86 -10.55
CA ALA A 4 8.93 2.34 -11.87
C ALA A 4 10.39 2.61 -12.28
N ARG A 5 10.93 3.78 -11.94
CA ARG A 5 12.33 4.12 -12.22
C ARG A 5 13.32 3.29 -11.40
N ARG A 6 13.04 3.04 -10.12
CA ARG A 6 13.84 2.13 -9.28
C ARG A 6 13.80 0.69 -9.79
N GLY A 7 12.68 0.27 -10.39
CA GLY A 7 12.55 -1.03 -11.04
C GLY A 7 13.16 -1.13 -12.45
N GLY A 8 13.98 -0.16 -12.89
CA GLY A 8 14.64 -0.20 -14.19
C GLY A 8 13.76 0.16 -15.40
N VAL A 9 12.54 0.67 -15.18
CA VAL A 9 11.62 0.99 -16.27
C VAL A 9 12.07 2.25 -17.01
N LYS A 10 12.43 2.11 -18.29
CA LYS A 10 12.92 3.20 -19.16
C LYS A 10 11.80 4.03 -19.80
N ARG A 11 10.71 3.39 -20.22
CA ARG A 11 9.50 4.04 -20.74
C ARG A 11 8.27 3.33 -20.16
N LEU A 12 7.28 4.10 -19.73
CA LEU A 12 6.04 3.59 -19.16
C LEU A 12 4.90 4.49 -19.61
N SER A 13 3.75 3.90 -19.98
CA SER A 13 2.54 4.66 -20.30
C SER A 13 2.06 5.46 -19.08
N GLY A 14 1.45 6.62 -19.33
CA GLY A 14 0.90 7.50 -18.28
C GLY A 14 -0.20 6.83 -17.47
N LEU A 15 -1.08 6.08 -18.15
CA LEU A 15 -2.25 5.44 -17.54
C LEU A 15 -1.88 4.38 -16.49
N VAL A 16 -0.75 3.70 -16.71
CA VAL A 16 -0.28 2.63 -15.81
C VAL A 16 0.07 3.17 -14.42
N TYR A 17 0.46 4.45 -14.30
CA TYR A 17 0.77 5.03 -12.99
C TYR A 17 -0.46 5.11 -12.08
N ASP A 18 -1.60 5.49 -12.64
CA ASP A 18 -2.82 5.67 -11.86
C ASP A 18 -3.47 4.32 -11.53
N GLU A 19 -3.43 3.38 -12.46
CA GLU A 19 -3.84 2.00 -12.22
C GLU A 19 -3.00 1.34 -11.12
N THR A 20 -1.67 1.43 -11.20
CA THR A 20 -0.77 0.85 -10.18
C THR A 20 -0.96 1.51 -8.82
N ARG A 21 -1.21 2.83 -8.77
CA ARG A 21 -1.52 3.54 -7.53
C ARG A 21 -2.83 3.07 -6.92
N ASN A 22 -3.85 2.85 -7.74
CA ASN A 22 -5.15 2.35 -7.29
C ASN A 22 -5.00 0.96 -6.67
N VAL A 23 -4.28 0.05 -7.34
CA VAL A 23 -3.99 -1.29 -6.81
C VAL A 23 -3.29 -1.22 -5.46
N LEU A 24 -2.25 -0.37 -5.34
CA LEU A 24 -1.53 -0.21 -4.07
C LEU A 24 -2.43 0.34 -2.96
N LYS A 25 -3.33 1.27 -3.28
CA LYS A 25 -4.29 1.82 -2.33
C LYS A 25 -5.24 0.74 -1.81
N VAL A 26 -5.87 -0.03 -2.71
CA VAL A 26 -6.79 -1.11 -2.34
C VAL A 26 -6.09 -2.17 -1.49
N PHE A 27 -4.86 -2.55 -1.84
CA PHE A 27 -4.07 -3.48 -1.05
C PHE A 27 -3.82 -2.96 0.37
N LEU A 28 -3.36 -1.70 0.50
CA LEU A 28 -3.08 -1.11 1.81
C LEU A 28 -4.35 -0.90 2.63
N GLU A 29 -5.49 -0.57 2.01
CA GLU A 29 -6.77 -0.45 2.72
C GLU A 29 -7.17 -1.77 3.39
N GLY A 30 -6.98 -2.92 2.73
CA GLY A 30 -7.21 -4.23 3.32
C GLY A 30 -6.27 -4.52 4.48
N VAL A 31 -4.96 -4.39 4.26
CA VAL A 31 -3.93 -4.65 5.28
C VAL A 31 -4.13 -3.75 6.52
N VAL A 32 -4.41 -2.46 6.33
CA VAL A 32 -4.61 -1.52 7.44
C VAL A 32 -5.90 -1.85 8.19
N ARG A 33 -6.98 -2.23 7.50
CA ARG A 33 -8.23 -2.63 8.16
C ARG A 33 -8.00 -3.81 9.09
N ASP A 34 -7.37 -4.87 8.61
CA ASP A 34 -7.12 -6.07 9.39
C ASP A 34 -6.18 -5.75 10.57
N ALA A 35 -5.10 -5.01 10.32
CA ALA A 35 -4.18 -4.59 11.36
C ALA A 35 -4.87 -3.76 12.45
N VAL A 36 -5.75 -2.83 12.08
CA VAL A 36 -6.54 -2.02 13.04
C VAL A 36 -7.46 -2.92 13.84
N THR A 37 -8.17 -3.88 13.23
CA THR A 37 -9.04 -4.83 13.94
C THR A 37 -8.29 -5.58 15.05
N TYR A 38 -7.09 -6.11 14.77
CA TYR A 38 -6.28 -6.78 15.79
C TYR A 38 -5.78 -5.82 16.87
N THR A 39 -5.40 -4.60 16.48
CA THR A 39 -4.87 -3.59 17.40
C THR A 39 -5.95 -3.12 18.38
N GLU A 40 -7.17 -2.91 17.89
CA GLU A 40 -8.35 -2.55 18.67
C GLU A 40 -8.75 -3.69 19.62
N HIS A 41 -8.79 -4.94 19.13
CA HIS A 41 -9.07 -6.11 19.95
C HIS A 41 -8.10 -6.22 21.15
N ALA A 42 -6.82 -5.91 20.92
CA ALA A 42 -5.80 -5.91 21.96
C ALA A 42 -5.79 -4.65 22.85
N ARG A 43 -6.74 -3.72 22.68
CA ARG A 43 -6.83 -2.43 23.39
C ARG A 43 -5.57 -1.56 23.25
N ARG A 44 -4.90 -1.64 22.10
CA ARG A 44 -3.71 -0.84 21.78
C ARG A 44 -4.10 0.32 20.85
N LYS A 45 -3.26 1.37 20.84
CA LYS A 45 -3.43 2.54 19.95
C LYS A 45 -2.37 2.61 18.84
N THR A 46 -1.45 1.65 18.81
CA THR A 46 -0.31 1.64 17.88
C THR A 46 -0.23 0.27 17.23
N VAL A 47 -0.34 0.25 15.91
CA VAL A 47 -0.12 -0.95 15.09
C VAL A 47 1.38 -1.29 15.15
N THR A 48 1.70 -2.54 15.45
CA THR A 48 3.09 -3.03 15.47
C THR A 48 3.24 -4.11 14.40
N ALA A 49 4.37 -4.13 13.69
CA ALA A 49 4.65 -5.06 12.58
C ALA A 49 5.33 -6.37 13.03
N LEU A 50 5.14 -6.75 14.30
CA LEU A 50 5.78 -7.93 14.91
C LEU A 50 5.18 -9.23 14.41
#